data_AF-W8F1L7-F1
#
_entry.id   AF-W8F1L7-F1
#
_cell.length_a   1.000
_cell.length_b   1.000
_cell.length_c   1.000
_cell.angle_alpha   90.00
_cell.angle_beta   90.00
_cell.angle_gamma   90.00
#
_symmetry.space_group_name_H-M   'P 1'
#
loop_
_entity.id
_entity.type
_entity.pdbx_description
1 polymer ?
#
loop_
_entity_poly.entity_id
_entity_poly.type
_entity_poly.pdbx_seq_one_letter_code
_entity_poly.pdbx_strand_id
1 'polypeptide(L)'
;MKKYVTVLLLWMLSLLSAQAQQFRVSYTAAAYAGPFTGNVLLYLSQKNAQPKNQPGWPCYRLAVRNVQPGEIIVFSDSALSFPTLLSRIGRGDYYVQAVWDLNLGGRIIGQSTGNPYSVARRVSLQAPDETFTLVCSQVVPAPVFVATTFCKEIKAPSALLSRFHRKPTSLDAAVILPADYYRHPQRRYPVLFTVGGFGGDYHHYSRSESTDTLPATPIDTIACIRVYLDGASSLGHTVYANSANNGPVGDAFTTEFLPLLDQQYRTNGGRVLRGHSSGGYTVVYLMTHYPKLFAGANASSPDPVDFHASRKPICTGMPGGWIFRTR
;
A
#
# COMPACT_ATOMS: atom_id res chain seq x y z
N MET A 1 84.03 5.52 12.56
CA MET A 1 82.96 6.53 12.45
C MET A 1 81.80 5.92 11.68
N LYS A 2 80.58 6.00 12.24
CA LYS A 2 79.39 5.23 11.83
C LYS A 2 78.75 5.80 10.55
N LYS A 3 78.52 4.90 9.59
CA LYS A 3 77.34 4.68 8.72
C LYS A 3 76.24 5.75 8.72
N TYR A 4 75.83 6.24 7.54
CA TYR A 4 74.41 6.38 7.14
C TYR A 4 74.26 6.26 5.61
N VAL A 5 73.82 5.09 5.15
CA VAL A 5 73.24 4.89 3.81
C VAL A 5 71.73 5.05 3.97
N THR A 6 71.18 6.11 3.40
CA THR A 6 69.75 6.41 3.45
C THR A 6 69.05 5.62 2.34
N VAL A 7 68.44 4.49 2.70
CA VAL A 7 67.52 3.75 1.82
C VAL A 7 66.16 4.42 1.92
N LEU A 8 65.73 5.10 0.84
CA LEU A 8 64.34 5.53 0.67
C LEU A 8 63.49 4.29 0.33
N LEU A 9 62.82 3.74 1.34
CA LEU A 9 61.79 2.73 1.15
C LEU A 9 60.48 3.46 0.82
N LEU A 10 60.13 3.55 -0.47
CA LEU A 10 58.78 3.92 -0.89
C LEU A 10 57.82 2.84 -0.40
N TRP A 11 57.08 3.14 0.68
CA TRP A 11 55.90 2.38 1.07
C TRP A 11 54.80 2.64 0.03
N MET A 12 54.72 1.79 -1.00
CA MET A 12 53.46 1.56 -1.70
C MET A 12 52.53 0.81 -0.72
N LEU A 13 51.80 1.57 0.10
CA LEU A 13 50.56 1.09 0.71
C LEU A 13 49.55 0.89 -0.42
N SER A 14 49.60 -0.26 -1.06
CA SER A 14 48.44 -0.82 -1.75
C SER A 14 47.38 -1.04 -0.67
N LEU A 15 46.48 -0.06 -0.52
CA LEU A 15 45.21 -0.23 0.16
C LEU A 15 44.49 -1.37 -0.57
N LEU A 16 44.64 -2.58 -0.06
CA LEU A 16 43.70 -3.67 -0.31
C LEU A 16 42.37 -3.22 0.29
N SER A 17 41.63 -2.43 -0.47
CA SER A 17 40.21 -2.22 -0.19
C SER A 17 39.57 -3.59 -0.34
N ALA A 18 39.28 -4.24 0.79
CA ALA A 18 38.45 -5.43 0.81
C ALA A 18 37.14 -5.07 0.09
N GLN A 19 36.97 -5.56 -1.13
CA GLN A 19 35.76 -5.29 -1.90
C GLN A 19 34.64 -6.09 -1.24
N ALA A 20 33.72 -5.39 -0.59
CA ALA A 20 32.50 -5.98 -0.08
C ALA A 20 31.59 -6.40 -1.25
N GLN A 21 30.72 -7.37 -1.00
CA GLN A 21 29.73 -7.94 -1.89
C GLN A 21 28.98 -6.83 -2.63
N GLN A 22 28.97 -6.89 -3.97
CA GLN A 22 28.36 -5.84 -4.79
C GLN A 22 27.15 -6.34 -5.56
N PHE A 23 26.13 -5.49 -5.64
CA PHE A 23 25.05 -5.65 -6.60
C PHE A 23 25.04 -4.46 -7.55
N ARG A 24 25.31 -4.73 -8.82
CA ARG A 24 25.27 -3.76 -9.93
C ARG A 24 23.83 -3.71 -10.44
N VAL A 25 23.17 -2.58 -10.29
CA VAL A 25 21.76 -2.41 -10.65
C VAL A 25 21.64 -1.34 -11.73
N SER A 26 20.84 -1.60 -12.76
CA SER A 26 20.45 -0.62 -13.78
C SER A 26 18.97 -0.79 -14.13
N TYR A 27 18.43 0.10 -14.96
CA TYR A 27 17.09 -0.02 -15.53
C TYR A 27 17.11 0.21 -17.04
N THR A 28 16.12 -0.32 -17.76
CA THR A 28 16.01 -0.15 -19.21
C THR A 28 15.17 1.08 -19.56
N ALA A 29 15.44 1.70 -20.71
CA ALA A 29 14.63 2.81 -21.23
C ALA A 29 13.16 2.42 -21.47
N ALA A 30 12.89 1.13 -21.71
CA ALA A 30 11.55 0.60 -21.86
C ALA A 30 10.78 0.55 -20.52
N ALA A 31 11.48 0.34 -19.39
CA ALA A 31 10.85 0.31 -18.07
C ALA A 31 10.63 1.73 -17.51
N TYR A 32 11.56 2.65 -17.76
CA TYR A 32 11.41 4.07 -17.45
C TYR A 32 12.23 4.91 -18.43
N ALA A 33 11.58 5.89 -19.05
CA ALA A 33 12.21 6.76 -20.03
C ALA A 33 12.80 7.99 -19.34
N GLY A 34 14.08 8.28 -19.63
CA GLY A 34 14.77 9.47 -19.14
C GLY A 34 15.50 9.26 -17.81
N PRO A 35 16.14 10.31 -17.28
CA PRO A 35 16.98 10.23 -16.09
C PRO A 35 16.17 9.99 -14.81
N PHE A 36 16.68 9.11 -13.94
CA PHE A 36 16.07 8.82 -12.65
C PHE A 36 16.78 9.56 -11.51
N THR A 37 15.99 10.15 -10.62
CA THR A 37 16.44 10.68 -9.32
C THR A 37 15.47 10.21 -8.24
N GLY A 38 15.96 9.53 -7.22
CA GLY A 38 15.10 8.94 -6.19
C GLY A 38 15.79 7.83 -5.41
N ASN A 39 14.98 6.95 -4.82
CA ASN A 39 15.46 5.79 -4.09
C ASN A 39 15.45 4.56 -4.98
N VAL A 40 16.50 3.75 -4.88
CA VAL A 40 16.53 2.39 -5.42
C VAL A 40 16.63 1.44 -4.25
N LEU A 41 15.84 0.38 -4.28
CA LEU A 41 15.77 -0.63 -3.23
C LEU A 41 16.25 -1.96 -3.78
N LEU A 42 16.99 -2.69 -2.94
CA LEU A 42 17.43 -4.05 -3.19
C LEU A 42 16.87 -4.95 -2.08
N TYR A 43 16.11 -5.96 -2.48
CA TYR A 43 15.46 -6.92 -1.59
C TYR A 43 16.13 -8.29 -1.72
N LEU A 44 16.37 -8.94 -0.59
CA LEU A 44 16.91 -10.30 -0.54
C LEU A 44 16.00 -11.19 0.31
N SER A 45 15.87 -12.46 -0.07
CA SER A 45 15.16 -13.45 0.73
C SER A 45 15.69 -14.85 0.49
N GLN A 46 15.84 -15.64 1.55
CA GLN A 46 16.16 -17.07 1.44
C GLN A 46 14.91 -17.92 1.16
N LYS A 47 13.70 -17.38 1.40
CA LYS A 47 12.44 -18.13 1.36
C LYS A 47 11.51 -17.68 0.24
N ASN A 48 11.40 -16.38 0.02
CA ASN A 48 10.45 -15.82 -0.93
C ASN A 48 11.10 -15.65 -2.32
N ALA A 49 10.58 -16.36 -3.32
CA ALA A 49 11.03 -16.26 -4.71
C ALA A 49 10.74 -14.90 -5.37
N GLN A 50 9.88 -14.07 -4.78
CA GLN A 50 9.57 -12.70 -5.23
C GLN A 50 9.80 -11.71 -4.07
N PRO A 51 11.05 -11.44 -3.66
CA PRO A 51 11.37 -10.65 -2.47
C PRO A 51 10.69 -9.29 -2.43
N LYS A 52 10.53 -8.60 -3.58
CA LYS A 52 9.92 -7.26 -3.63
C LYS A 52 8.44 -7.23 -3.19
N ASN A 53 7.74 -8.37 -3.30
CA ASN A 53 6.30 -8.44 -3.05
C ASN A 53 5.97 -8.52 -1.56
N GLN A 54 6.95 -8.67 -0.68
CA GLN A 54 6.71 -8.66 0.75
C GLN A 54 7.69 -7.70 1.40
N PRO A 55 7.22 -6.74 2.21
CA PRO A 55 8.14 -6.01 3.09
C PRO A 55 8.80 -7.05 4.01
N GLY A 56 10.11 -7.21 3.85
CA GLY A 56 10.87 -8.28 4.49
C GLY A 56 12.36 -7.99 4.41
N TRP A 57 13.09 -8.63 5.31
CA TRP A 57 14.51 -8.42 5.51
C TRP A 57 15.31 -9.61 4.98
N PRO A 58 16.50 -9.40 4.41
CA PRO A 58 17.24 -8.13 4.30
C PRO A 58 16.78 -7.18 3.17
N CYS A 59 16.94 -5.87 3.40
CA CYS A 59 16.64 -4.81 2.43
C CYS A 59 17.69 -3.68 2.50
N TYR A 60 18.03 -3.13 1.34
CA TYR A 60 19.01 -2.07 1.17
C TYR A 60 18.42 -0.93 0.34
N ARG A 61 18.81 0.31 0.63
CA ARG A 61 18.37 1.50 -0.09
C ARG A 61 19.56 2.37 -0.49
N LEU A 62 19.54 2.81 -1.74
CA LEU A 62 20.46 3.80 -2.28
C LEU A 62 19.67 5.01 -2.80
N ALA A 63 20.09 6.21 -2.43
CA ALA A 63 19.58 7.44 -3.04
C ALA A 63 20.48 7.83 -4.20
N VAL A 64 19.91 8.05 -5.38
CA VAL A 64 20.65 8.34 -6.61
C VAL A 64 20.11 9.57 -7.31
N ARG A 65 20.94 10.22 -8.12
CA ARG A 65 20.61 11.44 -8.84
C ARG A 65 21.02 11.33 -10.30
N ASN A 66 20.11 11.72 -11.19
CA ASN A 66 20.31 11.84 -12.64
C ASN A 66 20.91 10.59 -13.32
N VAL A 67 20.54 9.40 -12.86
CA VAL A 67 21.04 8.13 -13.43
C VAL A 67 20.33 7.88 -14.76
N GLN A 68 21.07 7.67 -15.84
CA GLN A 68 20.50 7.42 -17.17
C GLN A 68 20.06 5.96 -17.35
N PRO A 69 19.14 5.65 -18.28
CA PRO A 69 18.83 4.27 -18.62
C PRO A 69 20.09 3.49 -19.04
N GLY A 70 20.26 2.29 -18.49
CA GLY A 70 21.44 1.43 -18.70
C GLY A 70 22.65 1.77 -17.83
N GLU A 71 22.70 2.94 -17.20
CA GLU A 71 23.76 3.31 -16.25
C GLU A 71 23.67 2.44 -14.99
N ILE A 72 24.85 2.07 -14.47
CA ILE A 72 24.98 1.12 -13.37
C ILE A 72 25.20 1.87 -12.06
N ILE A 73 24.33 1.62 -11.10
CA ILE A 73 24.54 1.95 -9.69
C ILE A 73 25.02 0.71 -8.94
N VAL A 74 25.75 0.90 -7.84
CA VAL A 74 26.32 -0.21 -7.08
C VAL A 74 25.81 -0.17 -5.64
N PHE A 75 25.13 -1.23 -5.23
CA PHE A 75 24.88 -1.50 -3.82
C PHE A 75 26.12 -2.15 -3.22
N SER A 76 26.62 -1.56 -2.15
CA SER A 76 27.70 -2.04 -1.29
C SER A 76 27.35 -1.71 0.17
N ASP A 77 28.30 -1.85 1.09
CA ASP A 77 28.13 -1.45 2.50
C ASP A 77 27.85 0.06 2.71
N SER A 78 27.98 0.87 1.67
CA SER A 78 27.57 2.29 1.69
C SER A 78 26.06 2.50 1.62
N ALA A 79 25.29 1.50 1.19
CA ALA A 79 23.83 1.59 1.13
C ALA A 79 23.22 1.58 2.54
N LEU A 80 22.11 2.30 2.72
CA LEU A 80 21.34 2.17 3.94
C LEU A 80 20.81 0.74 4.03
N SER A 81 21.15 0.02 5.10
CA SER A 81 20.95 -1.43 5.20
C SER A 81 20.12 -1.84 6.40
N PHE A 82 19.32 -2.90 6.25
CA PHE A 82 18.72 -3.63 7.36
C PHE A 82 18.64 -5.13 7.03
N PRO A 83 18.88 -6.06 7.99
CA PRO A 83 19.27 -5.81 9.38
C PRO A 83 20.77 -5.60 9.55
N THR A 84 21.55 -5.84 8.48
CA THR A 84 23.02 -5.81 8.50
C THR A 84 23.57 -5.39 7.14
N LEU A 85 24.86 -5.05 7.11
CA LEU A 85 25.60 -4.68 5.91
C LEU A 85 25.67 -5.85 4.90
N LEU A 86 25.90 -5.55 3.62
CA LEU A 86 26.02 -6.59 2.58
C LEU A 86 27.22 -7.50 2.83
N SER A 87 28.34 -6.97 3.32
CA SER A 87 29.51 -7.77 3.70
C SER A 87 29.25 -8.72 4.87
N ARG A 88 28.25 -8.42 5.71
CA ARG A 88 27.92 -9.13 6.95
C ARG A 88 26.68 -10.01 6.83
N ILE A 89 26.05 -10.06 5.67
CA ILE A 89 24.93 -10.97 5.44
C ILE A 89 25.40 -12.43 5.55
N GLY A 90 24.55 -13.30 6.09
CA GLY A 90 24.85 -14.73 6.19
C GLY A 90 25.08 -15.33 4.80
N ARG A 91 26.06 -16.21 4.66
CA ARG A 91 26.36 -16.89 3.40
C ARG A 91 25.27 -17.91 3.06
N GLY A 92 25.09 -18.18 1.77
CA GLY A 92 24.08 -19.10 1.25
C GLY A 92 23.27 -18.54 0.09
N ASP A 93 22.17 -19.21 -0.24
CA ASP A 93 21.35 -18.87 -1.40
C ASP A 93 20.27 -17.85 -1.07
N TYR A 94 20.15 -16.83 -1.92
CA TYR A 94 19.15 -15.77 -1.82
C TYR A 94 18.46 -15.56 -3.16
N TYR A 95 17.15 -15.32 -3.11
CA TYR A 95 16.46 -14.61 -4.16
C TYR A 95 16.69 -13.11 -3.99
N VAL A 96 16.99 -12.42 -5.08
CA VAL A 96 17.27 -10.98 -5.09
C VAL A 96 16.44 -10.26 -6.15
N GLN A 97 15.97 -9.06 -5.80
CA GLN A 97 15.26 -8.15 -6.71
C GLN A 97 15.58 -6.70 -6.40
N ALA A 98 15.70 -5.89 -7.44
CA ALA A 98 15.81 -4.44 -7.32
C ALA A 98 14.55 -3.73 -7.81
N VAL A 99 14.23 -2.60 -7.18
CA VAL A 99 13.07 -1.75 -7.51
C VAL A 99 13.50 -0.28 -7.49
N TRP A 100 13.15 0.45 -8.55
CA TRP A 100 13.35 1.88 -8.67
C TRP A 100 12.07 2.59 -8.20
N ASP A 101 12.16 3.34 -7.12
CA ASP A 101 11.00 3.98 -6.51
C ASP A 101 10.71 5.34 -7.14
N LEU A 102 9.67 5.38 -7.98
CA LEU A 102 9.16 6.62 -8.58
C LEU A 102 8.37 7.47 -7.57
N ASN A 103 8.16 6.99 -6.34
CA ASN A 103 7.43 7.68 -5.28
C ASN A 103 6.02 8.13 -5.72
N LEU A 104 5.32 7.26 -6.45
CA LEU A 104 3.97 7.55 -7.00
C LEU A 104 2.84 7.38 -5.96
N GLY A 105 3.19 7.03 -4.73
CA GLY A 105 2.27 7.02 -3.59
C GLY A 105 1.69 5.66 -3.22
N GLY A 106 2.25 4.56 -3.73
CA GLY A 106 1.89 3.22 -3.26
C GLY A 106 2.50 2.93 -1.87
N ARG A 107 1.73 2.25 -1.01
CA ARG A 107 2.15 1.89 0.36
C ARG A 107 3.38 0.97 0.39
N ILE A 108 3.44 0.02 -0.54
CA ILE A 108 4.51 -0.97 -0.64
C ILE A 108 5.30 -0.65 -1.91
N ILE A 109 6.54 -0.17 -1.75
CA ILE A 109 7.39 0.29 -2.87
C ILE A 109 7.54 -0.79 -3.95
N GLY A 110 7.82 -2.03 -3.55
CA GLY A 110 7.97 -3.16 -4.47
C GLY A 110 6.70 -3.58 -5.23
N GLN A 111 5.54 -3.06 -4.82
CA GLN A 111 4.24 -3.28 -5.48
C GLN A 111 3.60 -1.97 -5.98
N SER A 112 4.32 -0.85 -5.94
CA SER A 112 3.76 0.44 -6.37
C SER A 112 3.73 0.49 -7.89
N THR A 113 2.53 0.69 -8.45
CA THR A 113 2.30 0.82 -9.90
C THR A 113 3.25 1.81 -10.54
N GLY A 114 3.82 1.44 -11.68
CA GLY A 114 4.77 2.25 -12.44
C GLY A 114 6.22 2.05 -12.03
N ASN A 115 6.51 1.53 -10.83
CA ASN A 115 7.91 1.34 -10.42
C ASN A 115 8.62 0.30 -11.31
N PRO A 116 9.79 0.64 -11.89
CA PRO A 116 10.64 -0.33 -12.57
C PRO A 116 11.21 -1.35 -11.59
N TYR A 117 11.26 -2.62 -11.98
CA TYR A 117 11.84 -3.69 -11.17
C TYR A 117 12.54 -4.76 -12.00
N SER A 118 13.44 -5.50 -11.35
CA SER A 118 14.14 -6.64 -11.96
C SER A 118 13.37 -7.94 -11.76
N VAL A 119 13.45 -8.85 -12.74
CA VAL A 119 13.03 -10.24 -12.50
C VAL A 119 13.82 -10.81 -11.32
N ALA A 120 13.16 -11.63 -10.50
CA ALA A 120 13.82 -12.28 -9.38
C ALA A 120 14.92 -13.22 -9.87
N ARG A 121 16.08 -13.15 -9.24
CA ARG A 121 17.22 -14.02 -9.52
C ARG A 121 17.64 -14.73 -8.25
N ARG A 122 17.94 -16.02 -8.35
CA ARG A 122 18.64 -16.75 -7.28
C ARG A 122 20.14 -16.52 -7.44
N VAL A 123 20.80 -16.15 -6.35
CA VAL A 123 22.26 -15.97 -6.25
C VAL A 123 22.77 -16.77 -5.06
N SER A 124 24.00 -17.25 -5.15
CA SER A 124 24.67 -17.91 -4.03
C SER A 124 25.73 -16.95 -3.50
N LEU A 125 25.60 -16.52 -2.25
CA LEU A 125 26.55 -15.63 -1.59
C LEU A 125 27.56 -16.49 -0.83
N GLN A 126 28.69 -16.81 -1.47
CA GLN A 126 29.73 -17.68 -0.91
C GLN A 126 30.94 -16.89 -0.46
N ALA A 127 31.41 -15.96 -1.30
CA ALA A 127 32.57 -15.12 -1.03
C ALA A 127 32.15 -13.68 -0.72
N PRO A 128 32.94 -12.93 0.07
CA PRO A 128 32.59 -11.57 0.46
C PRO A 128 32.75 -10.54 -0.65
N ASP A 129 33.33 -10.88 -1.80
CA ASP A 129 33.72 -9.98 -2.89
C ASP A 129 33.01 -10.27 -4.23
N GLU A 130 31.96 -11.10 -4.22
CA GLU A 130 31.22 -11.42 -5.44
C GLU A 130 30.48 -10.19 -6.00
N THR A 131 30.17 -10.22 -7.29
CA THR A 131 29.42 -9.15 -7.96
C THR A 131 28.26 -9.74 -8.75
N PHE A 132 27.06 -9.25 -8.48
CA PHE A 132 25.83 -9.69 -9.16
C PHE A 132 25.18 -8.53 -9.91
N THR A 133 24.71 -8.78 -11.13
CA THR A 133 24.05 -7.75 -11.96
C THR A 133 22.54 -7.93 -11.99
N LEU A 134 21.77 -6.87 -11.74
CA LEU A 134 20.32 -6.85 -11.87
C LEU A 134 19.91 -5.76 -12.86
N VAL A 135 19.07 -6.12 -13.82
CA VAL A 135 18.51 -5.18 -14.80
C VAL A 135 17.01 -5.07 -14.54
N CYS A 136 16.57 -3.86 -14.17
CA CYS A 136 15.17 -3.53 -13.98
C CYS A 136 14.51 -3.25 -15.33
N SER A 137 13.89 -4.29 -15.90
CA SER A 137 13.24 -4.25 -17.23
C SER A 137 11.72 -4.39 -17.19
N GLN A 138 11.16 -4.67 -16.01
CA GLN A 138 9.72 -4.84 -15.81
C GLN A 138 9.15 -3.61 -15.11
N VAL A 139 7.84 -3.39 -15.25
CA VAL A 139 7.12 -2.28 -14.61
C VAL A 139 5.96 -2.87 -13.81
N VAL A 140 5.78 -2.42 -12.57
CA VAL A 140 4.64 -2.88 -11.77
C VAL A 140 3.35 -2.39 -12.45
N PRO A 141 2.43 -3.30 -12.85
CA PRO A 141 1.21 -2.90 -13.53
C PRO A 141 0.25 -2.17 -12.59
N ALA A 142 -0.66 -1.39 -13.17
CA ALA A 142 -1.82 -0.91 -12.43
C ALA A 142 -2.74 -2.09 -12.09
N PRO A 143 -3.32 -2.14 -10.89
CA PRO A 143 -4.36 -3.12 -10.61
C PRO A 143 -5.55 -2.90 -11.56
N VAL A 144 -6.11 -3.99 -12.09
CA VAL A 144 -7.27 -3.97 -12.97
C VAL A 144 -8.47 -4.52 -12.19
N PHE A 145 -9.58 -3.79 -12.22
CA PHE A 145 -10.85 -4.27 -11.68
C PHE A 145 -11.67 -5.00 -12.74
N VAL A 146 -11.97 -6.29 -12.51
CA VAL A 146 -12.81 -7.10 -13.38
C VAL A 146 -14.19 -7.20 -12.75
N ALA A 147 -15.16 -6.45 -13.29
CA ALA A 147 -16.53 -6.44 -12.79
C ALA A 147 -17.29 -7.73 -13.15
N THR A 148 -18.22 -8.14 -12.29
CA THR A 148 -19.18 -9.23 -12.51
C THR A 148 -20.60 -8.66 -12.62
N THR A 149 -21.62 -9.53 -12.69
CA THR A 149 -23.02 -9.10 -12.60
C THR A 149 -23.30 -8.33 -11.31
N PHE A 150 -22.85 -8.85 -10.16
CA PHE A 150 -23.15 -8.27 -8.85
C PHE A 150 -22.03 -7.42 -8.26
N CYS A 151 -20.78 -7.62 -8.68
CA CYS A 151 -19.63 -6.88 -8.17
C CYS A 151 -19.17 -5.82 -9.18
N LYS A 152 -19.13 -4.57 -8.75
CA LYS A 152 -18.76 -3.40 -9.57
C LYS A 152 -17.65 -2.61 -8.89
N GLU A 153 -16.89 -1.86 -9.67
CA GLU A 153 -15.99 -0.82 -9.17
C GLU A 153 -16.71 0.52 -9.22
N ILE A 154 -16.58 1.32 -8.16
CA ILE A 154 -16.90 2.74 -8.18
C ILE A 154 -15.60 3.52 -7.95
N LYS A 155 -15.32 4.49 -8.81
CA LYS A 155 -14.28 5.49 -8.62
C LYS A 155 -14.95 6.84 -8.47
N ALA A 156 -14.76 7.49 -7.33
CA ALA A 156 -15.31 8.81 -7.06
C ALA A 156 -14.18 9.85 -7.12
N PRO A 157 -14.01 10.57 -8.25
CA PRO A 157 -13.09 11.70 -8.30
C PRO A 157 -13.41 12.70 -7.19
N SER A 158 -12.37 13.11 -6.45
CA SER A 158 -12.51 14.01 -5.30
C SER A 158 -11.82 15.34 -5.61
N ALA A 159 -12.58 16.42 -5.67
CA ALA A 159 -12.01 17.76 -5.80
C ALA A 159 -11.26 18.17 -4.52
N LEU A 160 -11.79 17.78 -3.35
CA LEU A 160 -11.18 18.03 -2.06
C LEU A 160 -9.78 17.39 -1.94
N LEU A 161 -9.67 16.10 -2.25
CA LEU A 161 -8.39 15.38 -2.19
C LEU A 161 -7.46 15.77 -3.32
N SER A 162 -7.99 16.02 -4.52
CA SER A 162 -7.17 16.45 -5.65
C SER A 162 -6.48 17.79 -5.38
N ARG A 163 -7.20 18.73 -4.74
CA ARG A 163 -6.62 20.01 -4.30
C ARG A 163 -5.57 19.81 -3.21
N PHE A 164 -5.82 18.94 -2.23
CA PHE A 164 -4.88 18.67 -1.15
C PHE A 164 -3.58 18.04 -1.66
N HIS A 165 -3.68 17.00 -2.49
CA HIS A 165 -2.52 16.28 -3.03
C HIS A 165 -1.89 16.93 -4.28
N ARG A 166 -2.53 17.98 -4.83
CA ARG A 166 -2.13 18.67 -6.07
C ARG A 166 -2.00 17.72 -7.28
N LYS A 167 -2.82 16.67 -7.29
CA LYS A 167 -2.91 15.69 -8.39
C LYS A 167 -4.31 15.08 -8.42
N PRO A 168 -4.81 14.65 -9.59
CA PRO A 168 -6.08 13.92 -9.65
C PRO A 168 -6.10 12.76 -8.66
N THR A 169 -7.10 12.75 -7.78
CA THR A 169 -7.26 11.77 -6.70
C THR A 169 -8.74 11.38 -6.61
N SER A 170 -9.01 10.11 -6.35
CA SER A 170 -10.34 9.56 -6.17
C SER A 170 -10.44 8.76 -4.88
N LEU A 171 -11.67 8.58 -4.41
CA LEU A 171 -12.03 7.55 -3.44
C LEU A 171 -12.63 6.38 -4.21
N ASP A 172 -12.00 5.23 -4.12
CA ASP A 172 -12.39 4.04 -4.88
C ASP A 172 -12.94 2.95 -3.95
N ALA A 173 -13.83 2.12 -4.48
CA ALA A 173 -14.44 1.03 -3.74
C ALA A 173 -14.97 -0.09 -4.65
N ALA A 174 -15.14 -1.29 -4.07
CA ALA A 174 -15.98 -2.32 -4.67
C ALA A 174 -17.43 -2.16 -4.17
N VAL A 175 -18.40 -2.32 -5.06
CA VAL A 175 -19.84 -2.32 -4.76
C VAL A 175 -20.42 -3.68 -5.11
N ILE A 176 -21.02 -4.34 -4.14
CA ILE A 176 -21.63 -5.66 -4.29
C ILE A 176 -23.14 -5.53 -4.10
N LEU A 177 -23.87 -5.95 -5.13
CA LEU A 177 -25.31 -5.78 -5.23
C LEU A 177 -26.05 -7.02 -4.68
N PRO A 178 -27.21 -6.84 -4.02
CA PRO A 178 -27.98 -7.96 -3.51
C PRO A 178 -28.59 -8.80 -4.64
N ALA A 179 -28.90 -10.07 -4.36
CA ALA A 179 -29.37 -11.04 -5.35
C ALA A 179 -30.65 -10.59 -6.08
N ASP A 180 -31.49 -9.84 -5.39
CA ASP A 180 -32.77 -9.36 -5.88
C ASP A 180 -32.69 -7.98 -6.57
N TYR A 181 -31.49 -7.37 -6.65
CA TYR A 181 -31.29 -6.04 -7.21
C TYR A 181 -31.89 -5.91 -8.61
N TYR A 182 -31.59 -6.87 -9.49
CA TYR A 182 -32.09 -6.87 -10.88
C TYR A 182 -33.53 -7.37 -11.02
N ARG A 183 -34.06 -8.10 -10.02
CA ARG A 183 -35.44 -8.61 -10.01
C ARG A 183 -36.44 -7.53 -9.56
N HIS A 184 -36.00 -6.56 -8.76
CA HIS A 184 -36.84 -5.48 -8.25
C HIS A 184 -36.26 -4.10 -8.62
N PRO A 185 -36.47 -3.63 -9.86
CA PRO A 185 -35.82 -2.42 -10.38
C PRO A 185 -36.21 -1.12 -9.65
N GLN A 186 -37.33 -1.12 -8.92
CA GLN A 186 -37.80 0.03 -8.13
C GLN A 186 -37.39 -0.05 -6.65
N ARG A 187 -36.89 -1.21 -6.19
CA ARG A 187 -36.49 -1.38 -4.79
C ARG A 187 -35.21 -0.59 -4.54
N ARG A 188 -35.21 0.14 -3.42
CA ARG A 188 -34.04 0.82 -2.86
C ARG A 188 -33.53 0.07 -1.63
N TYR A 189 -32.22 0.11 -1.41
CA TYR A 189 -31.52 -0.74 -0.45
C TYR A 189 -30.73 0.10 0.58
N PRO A 190 -30.62 -0.35 1.83
CA PRO A 190 -29.61 0.18 2.73
C PRO A 190 -28.22 -0.20 2.26
N VAL A 191 -27.21 0.53 2.74
CA VAL A 191 -25.81 0.33 2.40
C VAL A 191 -25.01 -0.07 3.64
N LEU A 192 -24.27 -1.17 3.53
CA LEU A 192 -23.24 -1.56 4.49
C LEU A 192 -21.86 -1.18 3.94
N PHE A 193 -21.23 -0.19 4.54
CA PHE A 193 -19.83 0.14 4.26
C PHE A 193 -18.93 -0.75 5.11
N THR A 194 -17.94 -1.37 4.47
CA THR A 194 -16.90 -2.15 5.12
C THR A 194 -15.54 -1.54 4.80
N VAL A 195 -14.74 -1.29 5.83
CA VAL A 195 -13.36 -0.79 5.72
C VAL A 195 -12.41 -1.82 6.30
N GLY A 196 -11.42 -2.23 5.50
CA GLY A 196 -10.37 -3.14 5.95
C GLY A 196 -9.42 -2.49 6.96
N GLY A 197 -8.57 -3.30 7.59
CA GLY A 197 -7.43 -2.79 8.36
C GLY A 197 -6.28 -2.35 7.45
N PHE A 198 -5.18 -1.94 8.07
CA PHE A 198 -3.91 -1.75 7.35
C PHE A 198 -3.59 -2.99 6.50
N GLY A 199 -3.20 -2.79 5.25
CA GLY A 199 -3.00 -3.91 4.32
C GLY A 199 -4.16 -4.12 3.36
N GLY A 200 -5.39 -3.74 3.75
CA GLY A 200 -6.61 -3.95 2.96
C GLY A 200 -6.57 -3.29 1.59
N ASP A 201 -7.25 -3.93 0.63
CA ASP A 201 -7.36 -3.51 -0.76
C ASP A 201 -8.69 -4.04 -1.34
N TYR A 202 -9.53 -3.15 -1.85
CA TYR A 202 -10.82 -3.53 -2.44
C TYR A 202 -10.66 -4.30 -3.77
N HIS A 203 -9.50 -4.23 -4.42
CA HIS A 203 -9.24 -5.02 -5.62
C HIS A 203 -9.21 -6.53 -5.35
N HIS A 204 -9.23 -6.99 -4.09
CA HIS A 204 -9.47 -8.41 -3.80
C HIS A 204 -10.85 -8.90 -4.31
N TYR A 205 -11.83 -7.99 -4.41
CA TYR A 205 -13.14 -8.28 -5.00
C TYR A 205 -13.10 -8.27 -6.54
N SER A 206 -11.99 -7.86 -7.16
CA SER A 206 -11.70 -8.05 -8.58
C SER A 206 -11.00 -9.38 -8.80
N ARG A 207 -11.73 -10.41 -9.27
CA ARG A 207 -11.24 -11.64 -9.95
C ARG A 207 -12.41 -12.58 -10.28
N SER A 208 -12.18 -13.55 -11.18
CA SER A 208 -13.17 -14.57 -11.61
C SER A 208 -13.88 -15.20 -10.41
N GLU A 209 -15.19 -15.40 -10.54
CA GLU A 209 -16.14 -15.75 -9.47
C GLU A 209 -15.52 -16.36 -8.21
N SER A 210 -15.29 -15.51 -7.19
CA SER A 210 -15.13 -15.95 -5.81
C SER A 210 -16.47 -15.86 -5.08
N THR A 211 -16.60 -16.53 -3.94
CA THR A 211 -17.79 -16.43 -3.07
C THR A 211 -18.15 -14.99 -2.72
N ASP A 212 -17.17 -14.08 -2.73
CA ASP A 212 -17.35 -12.67 -2.40
C ASP A 212 -17.82 -11.83 -3.60
N THR A 213 -17.73 -12.34 -4.83
CA THR A 213 -18.25 -11.67 -6.05
C THR A 213 -19.67 -12.13 -6.44
N LEU A 214 -20.19 -13.13 -5.71
CA LEU A 214 -21.59 -13.52 -5.69
C LEU A 214 -22.45 -12.36 -5.13
N PRO A 215 -23.79 -12.42 -5.26
CA PRO A 215 -24.63 -11.38 -4.71
C PRO A 215 -24.36 -11.11 -3.23
N ALA A 216 -24.51 -9.86 -2.83
CA ALA A 216 -24.27 -9.43 -1.46
C ALA A 216 -25.11 -10.26 -0.47
N THR A 217 -24.44 -10.83 0.53
CA THR A 217 -25.10 -11.48 1.64
C THR A 217 -25.90 -10.45 2.45
N PRO A 218 -27.18 -10.73 2.79
CA PRO A 218 -27.98 -9.87 3.64
C PRO A 218 -27.33 -9.58 4.99
N ILE A 219 -27.70 -8.46 5.60
CA ILE A 219 -27.51 -8.27 7.04
C ILE A 219 -28.70 -8.92 7.72
N ASP A 220 -28.49 -10.07 8.35
CA ASP A 220 -29.57 -10.91 8.87
C ASP A 220 -30.58 -11.26 7.76
N THR A 221 -31.78 -10.68 7.77
CA THR A 221 -32.81 -10.87 6.74
C THR A 221 -32.91 -9.72 5.73
N ILE A 222 -32.12 -8.65 5.92
CA ILE A 222 -32.22 -7.42 5.14
C ILE A 222 -31.22 -7.44 3.98
N ALA A 223 -31.74 -7.55 2.75
CA ALA A 223 -30.95 -7.34 1.54
C ALA A 223 -30.35 -5.91 1.54
N CYS A 224 -29.05 -5.80 1.31
CA CYS A 224 -28.33 -4.52 1.32
C CYS A 224 -27.29 -4.47 0.20
N ILE A 225 -26.94 -3.25 -0.21
CA ILE A 225 -25.75 -3.01 -1.02
C ILE A 225 -24.55 -3.01 -0.08
N ARG A 226 -23.48 -3.73 -0.43
CA ARG A 226 -22.24 -3.75 0.35
C ARG A 226 -21.17 -2.96 -0.39
N VAL A 227 -20.54 -2.02 0.28
CA VAL A 227 -19.48 -1.17 -0.28
C VAL A 227 -18.20 -1.42 0.49
N TYR A 228 -17.14 -1.84 -0.20
CA TYR A 228 -15.83 -2.12 0.36
C TYR A 228 -14.89 -0.99 -0.01
N LEU A 229 -14.61 -0.15 0.97
CA LEU A 229 -13.89 1.11 0.81
C LEU A 229 -12.38 0.86 0.75
N ASP A 230 -11.70 1.58 -0.15
CA ASP A 230 -10.25 1.63 -0.16
C ASP A 230 -9.75 2.59 0.94
N GLY A 231 -9.03 2.05 1.91
CA GLY A 231 -8.38 2.84 2.96
C GLY A 231 -6.90 3.06 2.72
N ALA A 232 -6.30 2.48 1.67
CA ALA A 232 -4.88 2.51 1.45
C ALA A 232 -4.38 3.92 1.12
N SER A 233 -3.23 4.27 1.67
CA SER A 233 -2.48 5.47 1.27
C SER A 233 -0.97 5.21 1.31
N SER A 234 -0.19 6.11 0.73
CA SER A 234 1.28 6.10 0.82
C SER A 234 1.79 6.07 2.25
N LEU A 235 1.02 6.61 3.19
CA LEU A 235 1.33 6.65 4.62
C LEU A 235 0.73 5.47 5.39
N GLY A 236 0.14 4.50 4.71
CA GLY A 236 -0.40 3.28 5.31
C GLY A 236 -1.91 3.14 5.13
N HIS A 237 -2.65 3.92 5.90
CA HIS A 237 -4.10 3.92 5.89
C HIS A 237 -4.64 5.33 6.19
N THR A 238 -5.63 5.81 5.43
CA THR A 238 -6.22 7.15 5.62
C THR A 238 -7.06 7.27 6.88
N VAL A 239 -7.55 6.11 7.36
CA VAL A 239 -8.56 5.95 8.41
C VAL A 239 -9.82 6.78 8.19
N TYR A 240 -10.04 7.23 6.94
CA TYR A 240 -11.11 8.15 6.53
C TYR A 240 -11.24 9.40 7.42
N ALA A 241 -10.13 9.80 8.05
CA ALA A 241 -10.08 10.97 8.90
C ALA A 241 -9.62 12.20 8.13
N ASN A 242 -10.21 13.36 8.44
CA ASN A 242 -9.64 14.63 8.03
C ASN A 242 -8.35 14.83 8.83
N SER A 243 -7.21 14.91 8.13
CA SER A 243 -5.90 15.00 8.77
C SER A 243 -4.93 15.87 7.98
N ALA A 244 -3.91 16.39 8.66
CA ALA A 244 -2.84 17.14 8.02
C ALA A 244 -2.01 16.31 7.03
N ASN A 245 -2.05 14.97 7.15
CA ASN A 245 -1.22 14.06 6.38
C ASN A 245 -1.93 13.48 5.15
N ASN A 246 -3.23 13.13 5.29
CA ASN A 246 -4.02 12.52 4.22
C ASN A 246 -5.07 13.46 3.62
N GLY A 247 -5.22 14.68 4.16
CA GLY A 247 -6.21 15.64 3.72
C GLY A 247 -7.61 15.38 4.29
N PRO A 248 -8.64 16.04 3.74
CA PRO A 248 -10.01 15.97 4.26
C PRO A 248 -10.76 14.72 3.75
N VAL A 249 -10.26 13.52 4.07
CA VAL A 249 -10.77 12.24 3.54
C VAL A 249 -12.21 11.97 3.99
N GLY A 250 -12.55 12.30 5.24
CA GLY A 250 -13.92 12.17 5.74
C GLY A 250 -14.90 13.11 5.03
N ASP A 251 -14.48 14.35 4.75
CA ASP A 251 -15.32 15.30 4.00
C ASP A 251 -15.50 14.82 2.56
N ALA A 252 -14.43 14.38 1.88
CA ALA A 252 -14.50 13.82 0.54
C ALA A 252 -15.43 12.59 0.48
N PHE A 253 -15.31 11.70 1.46
CA PHE A 253 -16.20 10.54 1.54
C PHE A 253 -17.67 10.96 1.68
N THR A 254 -17.96 11.89 2.59
CA THR A 254 -19.35 12.24 2.93
C THR A 254 -20.01 13.18 1.93
N THR A 255 -19.24 14.07 1.29
CA THR A 255 -19.76 15.12 0.41
C THR A 255 -19.57 14.84 -1.09
N GLU A 256 -18.66 13.94 -1.46
CA GLU A 256 -18.38 13.61 -2.87
C GLU A 256 -18.68 12.13 -3.17
N PHE A 257 -18.16 11.19 -2.37
CA PHE A 257 -18.37 9.76 -2.61
C PHE A 257 -19.82 9.31 -2.34
N LEU A 258 -20.40 9.64 -1.18
CA LEU A 258 -21.76 9.20 -0.84
C LEU A 258 -22.83 9.67 -1.86
N PRO A 259 -22.83 10.95 -2.31
CA PRO A 259 -23.77 11.38 -3.34
C PRO A 259 -23.59 10.65 -4.67
N LEU A 260 -22.35 10.39 -5.10
CA LEU A 260 -22.09 9.63 -6.32
C LEU A 260 -22.62 8.20 -6.22
N LEU A 261 -22.40 7.55 -5.07
CA LEU A 261 -22.93 6.21 -4.79
C LEU A 261 -24.47 6.21 -4.86
N ASP A 262 -25.13 7.17 -4.22
CA ASP A 262 -26.59 7.28 -4.20
C ASP A 262 -27.19 7.60 -5.59
N GLN A 263 -26.41 8.27 -6.46
CA GLN A 263 -26.77 8.53 -7.85
C GLN A 263 -26.65 7.27 -8.73
N GLN A 264 -25.58 6.49 -8.54
CA GLN A 264 -25.29 5.32 -9.38
C GLN A 264 -26.03 4.06 -8.94
N TYR A 265 -26.38 3.96 -7.66
CA TYR A 265 -27.00 2.79 -7.08
C TYR A 265 -28.30 3.13 -6.35
N ARG A 266 -29.26 2.19 -6.34
CA ARG A 266 -30.57 2.38 -5.70
C ARG A 266 -30.47 2.31 -4.18
N THR A 267 -29.84 3.29 -3.56
CA THR A 267 -29.76 3.40 -2.10
C THR A 267 -31.03 4.05 -1.52
N ASN A 268 -31.32 3.76 -0.25
CA ASN A 268 -32.45 4.35 0.50
C ASN A 268 -32.02 5.33 1.61
N GLY A 269 -30.72 5.66 1.68
CA GLY A 269 -30.14 6.53 2.71
C GLY A 269 -29.86 5.85 4.06
N GLY A 270 -30.31 4.62 4.29
CA GLY A 270 -29.93 3.83 5.45
C GLY A 270 -28.49 3.34 5.32
N ARG A 271 -27.56 3.89 6.10
CA ARG A 271 -26.12 3.56 6.03
C ARG A 271 -25.63 2.97 7.34
N VAL A 272 -24.90 1.86 7.24
CA VAL A 272 -24.28 1.18 8.37
C VAL A 272 -22.79 1.02 8.09
N LEU A 273 -21.96 1.14 9.13
CA LEU A 273 -20.51 1.01 9.04
C LEU A 273 -20.03 -0.30 9.66
N ARG A 274 -18.99 -0.90 9.08
CA ARG A 274 -18.21 -1.98 9.67
C ARG A 274 -16.73 -1.78 9.38
N GLY A 275 -15.88 -2.06 10.35
CA GLY A 275 -14.43 -2.00 10.12
C GLY A 275 -13.61 -2.72 11.18
N HIS A 276 -12.37 -3.04 10.82
CA HIS A 276 -11.41 -3.75 11.67
C HIS A 276 -10.06 -3.03 11.74
N SER A 277 -9.41 -2.95 12.92
CA SER A 277 -8.11 -2.24 13.10
C SER A 277 -8.18 -0.79 12.61
N SER A 278 -7.42 -0.39 11.60
CA SER A 278 -7.48 0.94 10.99
C SER A 278 -8.87 1.26 10.38
N GLY A 279 -9.57 0.24 9.90
CA GLY A 279 -10.97 0.34 9.52
C GLY A 279 -11.89 0.46 10.73
N GLY A 280 -11.55 -0.13 11.87
CA GLY A 280 -12.28 0.06 13.12
C GLY A 280 -12.19 1.52 13.61
N TYR A 281 -11.00 2.12 13.50
CA TYR A 281 -10.82 3.55 13.77
C TYR A 281 -11.67 4.40 12.82
N THR A 282 -11.69 4.05 11.53
CA THR A 282 -12.57 4.70 10.54
C THR A 282 -14.02 4.74 11.01
N VAL A 283 -14.54 3.61 11.51
CA VAL A 283 -15.91 3.54 12.03
C VAL A 283 -16.10 4.50 13.20
N VAL A 284 -15.20 4.51 14.18
CA VAL A 284 -15.29 5.42 15.34
C VAL A 284 -15.23 6.88 14.91
N TYR A 285 -14.30 7.23 14.02
CA TYR A 285 -14.14 8.59 13.50
C TYR A 285 -15.42 9.06 12.77
N LEU A 286 -15.94 8.26 11.84
CA LEU A 286 -17.12 8.63 11.06
C LEU A 286 -18.37 8.76 11.92
N MET A 287 -18.56 7.87 12.90
CA MET A 287 -19.70 7.93 13.82
C MET A 287 -19.65 9.16 14.74
N THR A 288 -18.46 9.65 15.08
CA THR A 288 -18.30 10.81 15.98
C THR A 288 -18.37 12.14 15.23
N HIS A 289 -17.82 12.21 14.02
CA HIS A 289 -17.71 13.45 13.25
C HIS A 289 -18.89 13.67 12.28
N TYR A 290 -19.51 12.58 11.80
CA TYR A 290 -20.67 12.64 10.91
C TYR A 290 -21.88 11.85 11.46
N PRO A 291 -22.32 12.11 12.71
CA PRO A 291 -23.28 11.26 13.44
C PRO A 291 -24.69 11.24 12.85
N LYS A 292 -24.99 12.09 11.86
CA LYS A 292 -26.28 12.14 11.17
C LYS A 292 -26.35 11.26 9.93
N LEU A 293 -25.21 10.78 9.43
CA LEU A 293 -25.14 10.05 8.15
C LEU A 293 -25.28 8.53 8.29
N PHE A 294 -25.05 7.99 9.49
CA PHE A 294 -24.98 6.55 9.74
C PHE A 294 -25.97 6.14 10.84
N ALA A 295 -26.71 5.05 10.59
CA ALA A 295 -27.73 4.50 11.49
C ALA A 295 -27.15 3.50 12.51
N GLY A 296 -25.99 2.93 12.21
CA GLY A 296 -25.30 1.99 13.08
C GLY A 296 -23.89 1.67 12.61
N ALA A 297 -23.13 1.02 13.48
CA ALA A 297 -21.72 0.77 13.30
C ALA A 297 -21.25 -0.50 14.01
N ASN A 298 -20.27 -1.20 13.46
CA ASN A 298 -19.51 -2.25 14.14
C ASN A 298 -18.02 -1.98 13.99
N ALA A 299 -17.38 -1.56 15.09
CA ALA A 299 -15.95 -1.31 15.14
C ALA A 299 -15.26 -2.48 15.85
N SER A 300 -14.49 -3.26 15.10
CA SER A 300 -13.74 -4.40 15.63
C SER A 300 -12.28 -4.02 15.85
N SER A 301 -11.79 -4.19 17.08
CA SER A 301 -10.37 -3.95 17.44
C SER A 301 -9.81 -2.65 16.85
N PRO A 302 -10.46 -1.48 17.03
CA PRO A 302 -10.03 -0.24 16.41
C PRO A 302 -8.59 0.10 16.83
N ASP A 303 -7.82 0.73 15.93
CA ASP A 303 -6.55 1.35 16.29
C ASP A 303 -6.76 2.31 17.49
N PRO A 304 -5.76 2.51 18.37
CA PRO A 304 -5.95 3.17 19.65
C PRO A 304 -6.71 4.51 19.55
N VAL A 305 -7.72 4.65 20.39
CA VAL A 305 -8.57 5.83 20.49
C VAL A 305 -8.32 6.51 21.84
N ASP A 306 -7.91 7.78 21.81
CA ASP A 306 -7.82 8.60 23.01
C ASP A 306 -9.15 9.33 23.24
N PHE A 307 -9.77 9.10 24.40
CA PHE A 307 -11.07 9.64 24.78
C PHE A 307 -10.99 10.89 25.65
N HIS A 308 -9.79 11.38 26.00
CA HIS A 308 -9.64 12.57 26.85
C HIS A 308 -10.18 13.87 26.20
N ALA A 309 -10.41 13.87 24.87
CA ALA A 309 -11.00 14.98 24.14
C ALA A 309 -12.51 14.84 23.86
N SER A 310 -13.15 13.70 24.13
CA SER A 310 -14.56 13.45 23.74
C SER A 310 -15.54 13.67 24.90
N ARG A 311 -16.06 14.90 25.06
CA ARG A 311 -17.14 15.22 26.03
C ARG A 311 -18.55 14.81 25.55
N LYS A 312 -18.72 13.65 24.91
CA LYS A 312 -20.04 13.13 24.53
C LYS A 312 -20.19 11.68 24.98
N PRO A 313 -21.29 11.30 25.64
CA PRO A 313 -21.54 9.91 25.99
C PRO A 313 -21.70 9.08 24.71
N ILE A 314 -20.94 7.99 24.59
CA ILE A 314 -21.07 7.02 23.49
C ILE A 314 -21.99 5.89 23.94
N CYS A 315 -22.89 5.54 23.03
CA CYS A 315 -24.05 4.66 23.16
C CYS A 315 -23.77 3.28 23.76
N THR A 316 -24.79 2.73 24.42
CA THR A 316 -24.83 1.40 25.04
C THR A 316 -24.74 0.27 24.00
N GLY A 317 -23.79 -0.65 24.17
CA GLY A 317 -23.61 -1.81 23.29
C GLY A 317 -24.59 -2.96 23.59
N MET A 318 -24.91 -3.76 22.57
CA MET A 318 -25.58 -5.07 22.67
C MET A 318 -24.58 -6.21 22.38
N PRO A 319 -24.85 -7.46 22.83
CA PRO A 319 -24.01 -8.62 22.51
C PRO A 319 -23.96 -8.84 20.99
N GLY A 320 -22.76 -8.80 20.40
CA GLY A 320 -22.56 -8.95 18.94
C GLY A 320 -21.75 -7.83 18.26
N GLY A 321 -21.29 -6.81 19.01
CA GLY A 321 -20.37 -5.79 18.50
C GLY A 321 -21.00 -4.73 17.59
N TRP A 322 -22.31 -4.79 17.35
CA TRP A 322 -23.05 -3.77 16.64
C TRP A 322 -23.55 -2.69 17.60
N ILE A 323 -23.34 -1.43 17.21
CA ILE A 323 -23.78 -0.22 17.90
C ILE A 323 -24.84 0.41 17.00
N PHE A 324 -26.10 0.36 17.42
CA PHE A 324 -27.21 1.01 16.73
C PHE A 324 -27.64 2.26 17.49
N ARG A 325 -28.03 3.30 16.76
CA ARG A 325 -28.57 4.51 17.38
C ARG A 325 -30.08 4.38 17.55
N THR A 326 -30.56 4.46 18.79
CA THR A 326 -31.99 4.69 19.06
C THR A 326 -32.33 6.12 18.67
N ARG A 327 -33.43 6.31 17.92
CA ARG A 327 -33.93 7.65 17.57
C ARG A 327 -34.41 8.40 18.80
#